data_AF-A0AAU9WVC5-F1
#
_entry.id   AF-A0AAU9WVC5-F1
#
_cell.length_a   1.000
_cell.length_b   1.000
_cell.length_c   1.000
_cell.angle_alpha   90.00
_cell.angle_beta   90.00
_cell.angle_gamma   90.00
#
_symmetry.space_group_name_H-M   'P 1'
#
loop_
_entity.id
_entity.type
_entity.pdbx_description
1 polymer ?
#
loop_
_entity_poly.entity_id
_entity_poly.type
_entity_poly.pdbx_seq_one_letter_code
_entity_poly.pdbx_strand_id
1 'polypeptide(L)'
;MNFFKRKRDPNDQEQIDAERGRDTKKPRNIVSLIKKAGDSVKQKITVAFKALTTRTYRHDVKSFLFTTPAGPLRSSRYIMTPSQPFSAAKSSLEWRNHSYYVLDSTINVTESHHHEFKTGGGSYPITILPEHIQKYGSAFLNTDGGVLIAGVLDNGAVRGVYCSPRMQTNIRNTVSQEFEKFIPYMDHSLYKIKFVPVIYQPTPRERREGRYIYVADVFVIEISVKAGVKGELYETRKNQVFIRRESSVQGPLNPLQIKDIVISKYREVIELRRMEAAFAKNQEPTSKQNFRQNRNVIVVSP
;
A
#
# COMPACT_ATOMS: atom_id res chain seq x y z
N MET A 1 -6.05 -65.29 -36.40
CA MET A 1 -4.73 -64.83 -35.90
C MET A 1 -4.91 -64.12 -34.57
N ASN A 2 -3.91 -64.14 -33.70
CA ASN A 2 -4.05 -63.78 -32.27
C ASN A 2 -4.17 -62.27 -32.00
N PHE A 3 -5.00 -61.90 -31.02
CA PHE A 3 -4.87 -60.65 -30.26
C PHE A 3 -5.11 -60.88 -28.75
N PHE A 4 -4.20 -60.33 -27.95
CA PHE A 4 -4.16 -60.06 -26.49
C PHE A 4 -4.60 -61.08 -25.39
N LYS A 5 -3.71 -61.23 -24.39
CA LYS A 5 -3.83 -61.85 -23.04
C LYS A 5 -3.25 -60.83 -22.02
N ARG A 6 -3.53 -60.79 -20.71
CA ARG A 6 -4.41 -61.53 -19.75
C ARG A 6 -5.72 -60.72 -19.50
N LYS A 7 -6.77 -61.12 -18.78
CA LYS A 7 -7.09 -62.02 -17.63
C LYS A 7 -6.95 -61.41 -16.21
N ARG A 8 -8.03 -61.59 -15.43
CA ARG A 8 -8.36 -61.06 -14.09
C ARG A 8 -8.25 -62.18 -13.03
N ASP A 9 -8.17 -61.80 -11.76
CA ASP A 9 -8.52 -62.67 -10.63
C ASP A 9 -10.04 -62.89 -10.53
N PRO A 10 -10.48 -64.01 -9.95
CA PRO A 10 -11.32 -63.90 -8.75
C PRO A 10 -11.00 -64.93 -7.64
N ASN A 11 -11.41 -64.56 -6.43
CA ASN A 11 -11.47 -65.37 -5.22
C ASN A 11 -12.69 -66.32 -5.22
N ASP A 12 -12.58 -67.49 -4.58
CA ASP A 12 -13.64 -68.35 -3.97
C ASP A 12 -12.92 -69.63 -3.46
N GLN A 13 -13.10 -70.14 -2.23
CA GLN A 13 -14.31 -70.75 -1.68
C GLN A 13 -14.21 -70.90 -0.13
N GLU A 14 -15.36 -71.04 0.54
CA GLU A 14 -15.52 -71.07 2.01
C GLU A 14 -15.32 -72.45 2.70
N GLN A 15 -15.53 -72.47 4.03
CA GLN A 15 -15.93 -73.57 4.93
C GLN A 15 -14.89 -74.60 5.39
N ILE A 16 -14.53 -74.52 6.68
CA ILE A 16 -14.67 -75.63 7.66
C ILE A 16 -15.13 -75.03 9.01
N ASP A 17 -16.08 -75.70 9.67
CA ASP A 17 -16.79 -75.27 10.89
C ASP A 17 -16.13 -75.67 12.24
N ALA A 18 -16.78 -75.21 13.32
CA ALA A 18 -17.04 -75.91 14.58
C ALA A 18 -16.03 -75.90 15.75
N GLU A 19 -16.41 -75.14 16.77
CA GLU A 19 -16.55 -75.52 18.20
C GLU A 19 -15.44 -76.29 18.96
N ARG A 20 -14.83 -75.62 19.96
CA ARG A 20 -14.75 -75.97 21.41
C ARG A 20 -13.65 -75.11 22.07
N GLY A 21 -13.77 -74.61 23.31
CA GLY A 21 -14.83 -74.77 24.31
C GLY A 21 -14.84 -73.63 25.35
N ARG A 22 -15.66 -73.80 26.39
CA ARG A 22 -15.94 -72.84 27.48
C ARG A 22 -14.77 -72.89 28.50
N ASP A 23 -14.44 -71.84 29.28
CA ASP A 23 -15.21 -71.55 30.50
C ASP A 23 -14.86 -70.24 31.24
N THR A 24 -15.89 -69.80 31.98
CA THR A 24 -16.06 -68.73 32.97
C THR A 24 -14.87 -68.11 33.74
N LYS A 25 -14.92 -66.78 33.96
CA LYS A 25 -15.01 -66.13 35.30
C LYS A 25 -15.38 -64.63 35.24
N LYS A 26 -16.10 -64.15 36.27
CA LYS A 26 -16.77 -62.83 36.36
C LYS A 26 -15.87 -61.73 37.02
N PRO A 27 -16.27 -60.44 36.97
CA PRO A 27 -15.32 -59.31 36.94
C PRO A 27 -15.01 -58.68 38.31
N ARG A 28 -13.87 -57.97 38.40
CA ARG A 28 -13.61 -56.92 39.40
C ARG A 28 -12.79 -55.75 38.82
N ASN A 29 -13.05 -54.54 39.32
CA ASN A 29 -12.17 -53.34 39.25
C ASN A 29 -12.12 -52.46 37.97
N ILE A 30 -13.27 -52.06 37.39
CA ILE A 30 -13.32 -50.91 36.46
C ILE A 30 -13.63 -49.58 37.18
N VAL A 31 -14.43 -49.61 38.26
CA VAL A 31 -14.92 -48.40 38.96
C VAL A 31 -13.81 -47.61 39.67
N SER A 32 -12.71 -48.25 40.06
CA SER A 32 -11.59 -47.60 40.75
C SER A 32 -10.64 -46.79 39.85
N LEU A 33 -10.55 -47.13 38.55
CA LEU A 33 -9.76 -46.33 37.59
C LEU A 33 -10.47 -45.02 37.22
N ILE A 34 -11.79 -45.06 37.01
CA ILE A 34 -12.56 -43.89 36.56
C ILE A 34 -12.56 -42.77 37.62
N LYS A 35 -12.65 -43.11 38.92
CA LYS A 35 -12.49 -42.11 40.00
C LYS A 35 -11.09 -41.48 40.01
N LYS A 36 -10.02 -42.29 39.97
CA LYS A 36 -8.63 -41.78 39.97
C LYS A 36 -8.32 -40.86 38.79
N ALA A 37 -8.87 -41.14 37.60
CA ALA A 37 -8.73 -40.26 36.45
C ALA A 37 -9.47 -38.91 36.64
N GLY A 38 -10.71 -38.95 37.14
CA GLY A 38 -11.52 -37.74 37.39
C GLY A 38 -10.89 -36.79 38.41
N ASP A 39 -10.33 -37.32 39.49
CA ASP A 39 -9.73 -36.51 40.54
C ASP A 39 -8.41 -35.84 40.09
N SER A 40 -7.60 -36.53 39.26
CA SER A 40 -6.39 -35.95 38.67
C SER A 40 -6.69 -34.77 37.73
N VAL A 41 -7.76 -34.86 36.95
CA VAL A 41 -8.21 -33.78 36.05
C VAL A 41 -8.75 -32.60 36.86
N LYS A 42 -9.58 -32.84 37.88
CA LYS A 42 -10.09 -31.78 38.79
C LYS A 42 -8.96 -31.05 39.53
N GLN A 43 -7.94 -31.77 40.00
CA GLN A 43 -6.77 -31.17 40.64
C GLN A 43 -6.01 -30.25 39.66
N LYS A 44 -5.76 -30.69 38.43
CA LYS A 44 -5.08 -29.87 37.40
C LYS A 44 -5.87 -28.60 37.04
N ILE A 45 -7.19 -28.71 36.89
CA ILE A 45 -8.08 -27.55 36.64
C ILE A 45 -8.06 -26.58 37.83
N THR A 46 -8.09 -27.09 39.07
CA THR A 46 -8.05 -26.26 40.29
C THR A 46 -6.73 -25.52 40.44
N VAL A 47 -5.60 -26.16 40.10
CA VAL A 47 -4.27 -25.52 40.09
C VAL A 47 -4.20 -24.44 39.02
N ALA A 48 -4.72 -24.68 37.82
CA ALA A 48 -4.80 -23.68 36.74
C ALA A 48 -5.67 -22.47 37.15
N PHE A 49 -6.83 -22.69 37.76
CA PHE A 49 -7.67 -21.61 38.27
C PHE A 49 -6.99 -20.83 39.40
N LYS A 50 -6.32 -21.49 40.36
CA LYS A 50 -5.54 -20.78 41.39
C LYS A 50 -4.40 -19.94 40.79
N ALA A 51 -3.71 -20.44 39.77
CA ALA A 51 -2.66 -19.69 39.06
C ALA A 51 -3.22 -18.46 38.33
N LEU A 52 -4.43 -18.55 37.78
CA LEU A 52 -5.13 -17.43 37.13
C LEU A 52 -5.69 -16.41 38.12
N THR A 53 -5.98 -16.78 39.37
CA THR A 53 -6.61 -15.89 40.37
C THR A 53 -5.66 -15.30 41.42
N THR A 54 -4.35 -15.60 41.40
CA THR A 54 -3.40 -15.15 42.46
C THR A 54 -2.19 -14.33 41.97
N ARG A 55 -2.34 -13.58 40.87
CA ARG A 55 -1.33 -12.58 40.43
C ARG A 55 -1.90 -11.22 40.04
N THR A 56 -2.65 -10.60 40.96
CA THR A 56 -2.73 -9.13 41.04
C THR A 56 -1.53 -8.58 41.82
N TYR A 57 -0.35 -8.63 41.21
CA TYR A 57 0.83 -7.92 41.75
C TYR A 57 0.61 -6.41 41.55
N ARG A 58 -0.04 -5.76 42.53
CA ARG A 58 -0.02 -4.30 42.66
C ARG A 58 1.39 -3.90 43.07
N HIS A 59 2.20 -3.54 42.07
CA HIS A 59 3.39 -2.74 42.32
C HIS A 59 2.95 -1.30 42.61
N ASP A 60 2.76 -0.99 43.90
CA ASP A 60 2.77 0.39 44.41
C ASP A 60 4.20 0.96 44.29
N VAL A 61 4.62 1.24 43.06
CA VAL A 61 5.77 2.10 42.82
C VAL A 61 5.30 3.52 43.00
N LYS A 62 5.68 4.15 44.12
CA LYS A 62 5.62 5.61 44.25
C LYS A 62 6.48 6.21 43.15
N SER A 63 5.86 6.65 42.07
CA SER A 63 6.52 7.40 41.01
C SER A 63 6.93 8.75 41.58
N PHE A 64 8.21 8.88 41.92
CA PHE A 64 8.80 10.19 42.15
C PHE A 64 8.71 10.97 40.84
N LEU A 65 7.84 11.98 40.84
CA LEU A 65 7.67 12.92 39.74
C LEU A 65 8.99 13.67 39.50
N PHE A 66 9.79 13.20 38.54
CA PHE A 66 10.81 14.02 37.91
C PHE A 66 10.14 15.10 37.07
N THR A 67 9.75 16.17 37.75
CA THR A 67 9.30 17.41 37.11
C THR A 67 10.52 18.05 36.45
N THR A 68 10.59 17.98 35.12
CA THR A 68 11.43 18.93 34.39
C THR A 68 10.74 20.28 34.44
N PRO A 69 11.43 21.38 34.82
CA PRO A 69 10.80 22.68 34.90
C PRO A 69 10.45 23.15 33.49
N ALA A 70 9.15 23.32 33.22
CA ALA A 70 8.65 23.91 32.00
C ALA A 70 8.95 25.42 31.99
N GLY A 71 10.17 25.79 31.61
CA GLY A 71 10.48 27.16 31.20
C GLY A 71 9.78 27.48 29.86
N PRO A 72 9.12 28.64 29.72
CA PRO A 72 8.52 29.03 28.46
C PRO A 72 9.59 29.36 27.41
N LEU A 73 9.20 29.36 26.13
CA LEU A 73 10.04 29.78 24.98
C LEU A 73 11.19 28.83 24.60
N ARG A 74 10.84 27.64 24.08
CA ARG A 74 11.49 27.17 22.85
C ARG A 74 10.58 27.47 21.67
N SER A 75 10.86 28.58 20.97
CA SER A 75 10.36 28.80 19.61
C SER A 75 10.67 27.58 18.76
N SER A 76 9.70 27.09 17.98
CA SER A 76 9.91 26.04 16.99
C SER A 76 10.92 26.50 15.93
N ARG A 77 12.21 26.19 16.14
CA ARG A 77 13.30 26.59 15.22
C ARG A 77 13.32 25.79 13.91
N TYR A 78 12.25 25.05 13.62
CA TYR A 78 11.91 24.60 12.28
C TYR A 78 10.41 24.79 12.11
N ILE A 79 10.03 25.80 11.33
CA ILE A 79 8.78 25.67 10.57
C ILE A 79 9.10 24.58 9.56
N MET A 80 8.62 23.35 9.83
CA MET A 80 8.43 22.40 8.73
C MET A 80 7.48 23.10 7.78
N THR A 81 7.98 23.57 6.64
CA THR A 81 7.12 23.98 5.52
C THR A 81 6.12 22.85 5.37
N PRO A 82 4.80 23.09 5.57
CA PRO A 82 3.85 21.99 5.62
C PRO A 82 4.01 21.22 4.32
N SER A 83 4.42 19.95 4.43
CA SER A 83 4.71 19.11 3.28
C SER A 83 3.42 19.02 2.49
N GLN A 84 3.32 19.80 1.40
CA GLN A 84 2.12 19.86 0.60
C GLN A 84 1.85 18.42 0.15
N PRO A 85 0.67 17.85 0.45
CA PRO A 85 0.39 16.47 0.11
C PRO A 85 0.63 16.30 -1.39
N PHE A 86 1.52 15.37 -1.75
CA PHE A 86 1.98 15.26 -3.13
C PHE A 86 0.79 14.98 -4.04
N SER A 87 0.47 15.97 -4.86
CA SER A 87 -0.50 15.79 -5.93
C SER A 87 0.29 15.33 -7.15
N ALA A 88 0.15 14.06 -7.55
CA ALA A 88 0.77 13.56 -8.78
C ALA A 88 0.32 14.35 -10.03
N ALA A 89 -0.86 15.00 -9.95
CA ALA A 89 -1.33 15.92 -10.98
C ALA A 89 -0.53 17.24 -10.99
N LYS A 90 -0.19 17.78 -9.82
CA LYS A 90 0.70 18.96 -9.70
C LYS A 90 2.14 18.62 -10.05
N SER A 91 2.73 17.60 -9.43
CA SER A 91 4.12 17.25 -9.67
C SER A 91 4.38 16.96 -11.14
N SER A 92 3.57 16.12 -11.80
CA SER A 92 3.69 15.88 -13.25
C SER A 92 3.56 17.11 -14.15
N LEU A 93 3.15 18.26 -13.60
CA LEU A 93 2.93 19.53 -14.29
C LEU A 93 3.90 20.65 -13.84
N GLU A 94 4.42 20.60 -12.60
CA GLU A 94 5.14 21.72 -11.97
C GLU A 94 6.68 21.63 -12.09
N TRP A 95 7.29 20.46 -12.30
CA TRP A 95 8.76 20.37 -12.44
C TRP A 95 9.30 20.74 -13.84
N ARG A 96 8.42 21.03 -14.80
CA ARG A 96 8.80 21.54 -16.13
C ARG A 96 8.02 22.78 -16.51
N ASN A 97 8.73 23.90 -16.55
CA ASN A 97 8.23 25.17 -17.08
C ASN A 97 8.03 25.18 -18.61
N HIS A 98 8.25 24.05 -19.30
CA HIS A 98 8.24 23.94 -20.76
C HIS A 98 7.50 22.68 -21.22
N SER A 99 6.83 22.75 -22.37
CA SER A 99 6.05 21.67 -22.98
C SER A 99 6.90 20.64 -23.75
N TYR A 100 8.22 20.65 -23.57
CA TYR A 100 9.19 19.83 -24.31
C TYR A 100 10.40 19.51 -23.42
N TYR A 101 11.21 18.55 -23.84
CA TYR A 101 12.58 18.34 -23.34
C TYR A 101 13.59 18.69 -24.42
N VAL A 102 14.82 19.02 -24.02
CA VAL A 102 15.90 19.29 -24.97
C VAL A 102 16.85 18.09 -25.02
N LEU A 103 17.13 17.57 -26.21
CA LEU A 103 18.00 16.42 -26.43
C LEU A 103 19.39 16.67 -25.83
N ASP A 104 19.93 15.65 -25.17
CA ASP A 104 21.24 15.62 -24.49
C ASP A 104 21.44 16.68 -23.39
N SER A 105 20.41 17.47 -23.05
CA SER A 105 20.40 18.29 -21.85
C SER A 105 20.16 17.45 -20.59
N THR A 106 20.72 17.88 -19.46
CA THR A 106 20.41 17.32 -18.14
C THR A 106 19.19 18.00 -17.55
N ILE A 107 18.26 17.23 -16.99
CA ILE A 107 17.12 17.78 -16.25
C ILE A 107 17.56 18.23 -14.85
N ASN A 108 17.01 19.35 -14.37
CA ASN A 108 17.31 19.90 -13.04
C ASN A 108 16.65 19.11 -11.88
N VAL A 109 16.01 17.98 -12.18
CA VAL A 109 15.39 17.09 -11.20
C VAL A 109 16.32 15.91 -11.00
N THR A 110 16.73 15.64 -9.76
CA THR A 110 17.42 14.40 -9.41
C THR A 110 16.41 13.27 -9.21
N GLU A 111 16.85 12.02 -9.37
CA GLU A 111 16.06 10.89 -8.87
C GLU A 111 15.73 11.11 -7.39
N SER A 112 14.48 10.82 -7.04
CA SER A 112 13.91 11.13 -5.73
C SER A 112 12.76 10.18 -5.46
N HIS A 113 12.22 10.16 -4.24
CA HIS A 113 11.10 9.28 -3.93
C HIS A 113 9.91 9.44 -4.90
N HIS A 114 9.66 10.63 -5.44
CA HIS A 114 8.60 10.86 -6.42
C HIS A 114 9.00 10.72 -7.91
N HIS A 115 10.29 10.66 -8.25
CA HIS A 115 10.76 10.65 -9.64
C HIS A 115 11.67 9.45 -9.89
N GLU A 116 11.29 8.62 -10.87
CA GLU A 116 12.06 7.45 -11.30
C GLU A 116 12.42 7.63 -12.78
N PHE A 117 13.70 7.65 -13.13
CA PHE A 117 14.14 7.77 -14.52
C PHE A 117 14.42 6.39 -15.10
N LYS A 118 14.15 6.22 -16.40
CA LYS A 118 14.58 5.04 -17.17
C LYS A 118 14.98 5.46 -18.58
N THR A 119 16.08 4.91 -19.06
CA THR A 119 16.60 5.17 -20.43
C THR A 119 15.54 5.01 -21.51
N GLY A 120 14.64 4.03 -21.37
CA GLY A 120 13.43 3.91 -22.20
C GLY A 120 13.63 3.47 -23.65
N GLY A 121 14.86 3.43 -24.15
CA GLY A 121 15.19 3.09 -25.54
C GLY A 121 15.10 1.60 -25.91
N GLY A 122 15.25 1.32 -27.20
CA GLY A 122 15.17 -0.04 -27.75
C GLY A 122 13.79 -0.67 -27.57
N SER A 123 13.75 -1.97 -27.24
CA SER A 123 12.51 -2.72 -27.03
C SER A 123 11.81 -2.43 -25.68
N TYR A 124 12.35 -1.52 -24.86
CA TYR A 124 11.84 -1.21 -23.51
C TYR A 124 10.31 -1.02 -23.44
N PRO A 125 9.64 -0.27 -24.34
CA PRO A 125 8.19 -0.06 -24.26
C PRO A 125 7.36 -1.34 -24.41
N ILE A 126 7.93 -2.39 -25.01
CA ILE A 126 7.27 -3.67 -25.28
C ILE A 126 7.60 -4.68 -24.17
N THR A 127 8.87 -4.81 -23.79
CA THR A 127 9.35 -5.92 -22.95
C THR A 127 9.50 -5.56 -21.48
N ILE A 128 10.02 -4.36 -21.16
CA ILE A 128 10.42 -3.98 -19.79
C ILE A 128 9.33 -3.10 -19.14
N LEU A 129 8.67 -2.25 -19.93
CA LEU A 129 7.64 -1.35 -19.44
C LEU A 129 6.54 -2.07 -18.63
N PRO A 130 5.97 -3.22 -19.03
CA PRO A 130 4.93 -3.90 -18.23
C PRO A 130 5.38 -4.23 -16.80
N GLU A 131 6.62 -4.71 -16.64
CA GLU A 131 7.19 -5.05 -15.33
C GLU A 131 7.45 -3.80 -14.49
N HIS A 132 7.86 -2.70 -15.13
CA HIS A 132 7.99 -1.40 -14.49
C HIS A 132 6.63 -0.82 -14.08
N ILE A 133 5.54 -1.01 -14.83
CA ILE A 133 4.20 -0.62 -14.37
C ILE A 133 3.78 -1.42 -13.15
N GLN A 134 4.01 -2.73 -13.12
CA GLN A 134 3.74 -3.56 -11.94
C GLN A 134 4.54 -3.05 -10.71
N LYS A 135 5.86 -2.90 -10.85
CA LYS A 135 6.77 -2.51 -9.76
C LYS A 135 6.54 -1.07 -9.26
N TYR A 136 6.67 -0.09 -10.15
CA TYR A 136 6.58 1.33 -9.78
C TYR A 136 5.13 1.77 -9.54
N GLY A 137 4.16 1.19 -10.25
CA GLY A 137 2.74 1.42 -10.00
C GLY A 137 2.33 1.05 -8.57
N SER A 138 2.66 -0.16 -8.13
CA SER A 138 2.39 -0.60 -6.74
C SER A 138 3.15 0.26 -5.74
N ALA A 139 4.43 0.55 -6.01
CA ALA A 139 5.25 1.40 -5.16
C ALA A 139 4.67 2.81 -4.95
N PHE A 140 4.22 3.46 -6.03
CA PHE A 140 3.63 4.80 -5.99
C PHE A 140 2.22 4.81 -5.37
N LEU A 141 1.35 3.85 -5.73
CA LEU A 141 0.01 3.72 -5.13
C LEU A 141 0.06 3.51 -3.61
N ASN A 142 1.02 2.72 -3.13
CA ASN A 142 1.12 2.39 -1.71
C ASN A 142 1.74 3.49 -0.85
N THR A 143 2.32 4.50 -1.47
CA THR A 143 3.01 5.63 -0.84
C THR A 143 2.42 6.95 -1.34
N ASP A 144 3.21 8.03 -1.39
CA ASP A 144 2.73 9.37 -1.73
C ASP A 144 2.52 9.60 -3.24
N GLY A 145 2.59 8.57 -4.08
CA GLY A 145 2.55 8.71 -5.53
C GLY A 145 3.91 9.07 -6.15
N GLY A 146 3.94 9.17 -7.48
CA GLY A 146 5.16 9.50 -8.23
C GLY A 146 4.97 9.58 -9.73
N VAL A 147 6.08 9.75 -10.45
CA VAL A 147 6.15 9.77 -11.91
C VAL A 147 7.30 8.88 -12.38
N LEU A 148 6.97 7.89 -13.22
CA LEU A 148 7.95 7.12 -14.00
C LEU A 148 8.21 7.87 -15.31
N ILE A 149 9.48 8.17 -15.60
CA ILE A 149 9.91 8.99 -16.73
C ILE A 149 10.83 8.14 -17.61
N ALA A 150 10.34 7.70 -18.77
CA ALA A 150 11.11 6.93 -19.73
C ALA A 150 11.63 7.81 -20.89
N GLY A 151 12.91 7.65 -21.25
CA GLY A 151 13.63 8.54 -22.17
C GLY A 151 14.67 9.44 -21.50
N VAL A 152 14.98 9.19 -20.23
CA VAL A 152 15.98 9.94 -19.45
C VAL A 152 16.94 8.95 -18.82
N LEU A 153 18.24 9.18 -18.96
CA LEU A 153 19.30 8.37 -18.35
C LEU A 153 19.38 8.62 -16.84
N ASP A 154 19.97 7.67 -16.10
CA ASP A 154 20.13 7.75 -14.64
C ASP A 154 20.93 9.00 -14.19
N ASN A 155 21.78 9.56 -15.06
CA ASN A 155 22.48 10.83 -14.84
C ASN A 155 21.66 12.09 -15.19
N GLY A 156 20.35 11.94 -15.46
CA GLY A 156 19.43 13.02 -15.81
C GLY A 156 19.50 13.49 -17.28
N ALA A 157 20.35 12.91 -18.14
CA ALA A 157 20.45 13.32 -19.53
C ALA A 157 19.27 12.80 -20.38
N VAL A 158 18.63 13.69 -21.13
CA VAL A 158 17.50 13.38 -22.01
C VAL A 158 17.98 12.69 -23.29
N ARG A 159 17.47 11.49 -23.56
CA ARG A 159 17.64 10.81 -24.87
C ARG A 159 16.33 10.66 -25.63
N GLY A 160 15.20 10.66 -24.92
CA GLY A 160 13.89 10.33 -25.45
C GLY A 160 13.75 8.85 -25.82
N VAL A 161 12.54 8.49 -26.27
CA VAL A 161 12.17 7.17 -26.77
C VAL A 161 11.51 7.36 -28.12
N TYR A 162 11.94 6.60 -29.12
CA TYR A 162 11.26 6.54 -30.41
C TYR A 162 9.87 5.90 -30.25
N CYS A 163 8.83 6.69 -30.50
CA CYS A 163 7.44 6.42 -30.21
C CYS A 163 6.56 6.93 -31.37
N SER A 164 6.55 6.18 -32.47
CA SER A 164 5.59 6.37 -33.56
C SER A 164 4.14 6.30 -33.05
N PRO A 165 3.13 6.83 -33.78
CA PRO A 165 1.74 6.84 -33.32
C PRO A 165 1.17 5.46 -32.91
N ARG A 166 1.59 4.40 -33.63
CA ARG A 166 1.27 3.00 -33.28
C ARG A 166 1.91 2.58 -31.96
N MET A 167 3.15 2.97 -31.71
CA MET A 167 3.84 2.69 -30.44
C MET A 167 3.22 3.44 -29.26
N GLN A 168 2.83 4.70 -29.45
CA GLN A 168 2.12 5.48 -28.42
C GLN A 168 0.80 4.81 -28.01
N THR A 169 0.03 4.32 -28.99
CA THR A 169 -1.21 3.56 -28.73
C THR A 169 -0.92 2.25 -28.00
N ASN A 170 0.11 1.52 -28.41
CA ASN A 170 0.53 0.29 -27.74
C ASN A 170 0.89 0.55 -26.26
N ILE A 171 1.73 1.56 -26.00
CA ILE A 171 2.13 1.99 -24.64
C ILE A 171 0.89 2.33 -23.79
N ARG A 172 -0.07 3.10 -24.31
CA ARG A 172 -1.31 3.41 -23.58
C ARG A 172 -2.09 2.15 -23.22
N ASN A 173 -2.24 1.22 -24.16
CA ASN A 173 -2.95 -0.03 -23.95
C ASN A 173 -2.22 -0.93 -22.93
N THR A 174 -0.90 -1.10 -23.06
CA THR A 174 -0.08 -1.86 -22.11
C THR A 174 -0.22 -1.30 -20.69
N VAL A 175 -0.06 0.00 -20.50
CA VAL A 175 -0.14 0.63 -19.17
C VAL A 175 -1.54 0.47 -18.57
N SER A 176 -2.60 0.67 -19.36
CA SER A 176 -3.99 0.47 -18.90
C SER A 176 -4.25 -0.98 -18.50
N GLN A 177 -3.89 -1.93 -19.37
CA GLN A 177 -4.03 -3.36 -19.11
C GLN A 177 -3.22 -3.85 -17.92
N GLU A 178 -2.05 -3.26 -17.61
CA GLU A 178 -1.29 -3.63 -16.41
C GLU A 178 -1.95 -3.08 -15.14
N PHE A 179 -2.45 -1.84 -15.15
CA PHE A 179 -3.15 -1.25 -14.01
C PHE A 179 -4.52 -1.89 -13.73
N GLU A 180 -5.27 -2.29 -14.77
CA GLU A 180 -6.54 -3.03 -14.63
C GLU A 180 -6.40 -4.37 -13.87
N LYS A 181 -5.18 -4.93 -13.81
CA LYS A 181 -4.88 -6.20 -13.13
C LYS A 181 -4.44 -6.02 -11.67
N PHE A 182 -4.51 -4.80 -11.11
CA PHE A 182 -4.18 -4.53 -9.70
C PHE A 182 -5.35 -4.88 -8.78
N ILE A 183 -5.02 -5.19 -7.53
CA ILE A 183 -5.99 -5.47 -6.46
C ILE A 183 -5.62 -4.59 -5.26
N PRO A 184 -6.54 -3.74 -4.72
CA PRO A 184 -7.85 -3.40 -5.26
C PRO A 184 -7.80 -2.78 -6.67
N TYR A 185 -8.95 -2.74 -7.35
CA TYR A 185 -9.06 -2.14 -8.68
C TYR A 185 -8.56 -0.69 -8.69
N MET A 186 -7.75 -0.35 -9.69
CA MET A 186 -7.18 0.98 -9.87
C MET A 186 -8.03 1.79 -10.86
N ASP A 187 -8.69 2.83 -10.37
CA ASP A 187 -9.44 3.76 -11.21
C ASP A 187 -8.52 4.55 -12.18
N HIS A 188 -9.00 4.80 -13.40
CA HIS A 188 -8.23 5.48 -14.44
C HIS A 188 -7.84 6.93 -14.07
N SER A 189 -8.55 7.59 -13.14
CA SER A 189 -8.16 8.92 -12.65
C SER A 189 -6.93 8.91 -11.73
N LEU A 190 -6.48 7.73 -11.27
CA LEU A 190 -5.29 7.57 -10.45
C LEU A 190 -3.99 7.66 -11.27
N TYR A 191 -4.03 7.57 -12.60
CA TYR A 191 -2.84 7.72 -13.44
C TYR A 191 -3.04 8.64 -14.65
N LYS A 192 -1.92 9.10 -15.23
CA LYS A 192 -1.90 9.89 -16.47
C LYS A 192 -0.64 9.60 -17.27
N ILE A 193 -0.82 9.33 -18.57
CA ILE A 193 0.27 9.06 -19.52
C ILE A 193 0.44 10.26 -20.46
N LYS A 194 1.58 10.95 -20.39
CA LYS A 194 1.96 12.02 -21.33
C LYS A 194 3.10 11.55 -22.23
N PHE A 195 3.02 11.87 -23.52
CA PHE A 195 4.15 11.84 -24.43
C PHE A 195 4.59 13.28 -24.63
N VAL A 196 5.76 13.64 -24.14
CA VAL A 196 6.27 15.02 -24.17
C VAL A 196 7.39 15.07 -25.21
N PRO A 197 7.28 15.94 -26.22
CA PRO A 197 8.19 15.91 -27.36
C PRO A 197 9.61 16.33 -26.97
N VAL A 198 10.59 15.76 -27.68
CA VAL A 198 12.00 16.17 -27.58
C VAL A 198 12.32 17.15 -28.71
N ILE A 199 13.08 18.20 -28.40
CA ILE A 199 13.62 19.16 -29.37
C ILE A 199 15.14 19.08 -29.43
N TYR A 200 15.73 19.48 -30.55
CA TYR A 200 17.16 19.78 -30.61
C TYR A 200 17.51 21.00 -29.74
N GLN A 201 18.77 21.12 -29.33
CA GLN A 201 19.29 22.24 -28.55
C GLN A 201 19.02 23.57 -29.27
N PRO A 202 18.11 24.44 -28.77
CA PRO A 202 17.70 25.62 -29.51
C PRO A 202 18.72 26.75 -29.34
N THR A 203 19.08 27.36 -30.46
CA THR A 203 19.99 28.51 -30.54
C THR A 203 19.42 29.74 -29.82
N PRO A 204 20.25 30.74 -29.45
CA PRO A 204 19.77 31.99 -28.86
C PRO A 204 18.82 32.81 -29.75
N ARG A 205 18.78 32.53 -31.05
CA ARG A 205 17.81 33.13 -31.99
C ARG A 205 16.46 32.42 -31.91
N GLU A 206 16.46 31.10 -32.06
CA GLU A 206 15.27 30.25 -31.94
C GLU A 206 14.52 30.43 -30.63
N ARG A 207 15.24 30.53 -29.50
CA ARG A 207 14.64 30.83 -28.19
C ARG A 207 13.92 32.18 -28.12
N ARG A 208 14.40 33.20 -28.84
CA ARG A 208 13.77 34.53 -28.90
C ARG A 208 12.59 34.58 -29.87
N GLU A 209 12.66 33.81 -30.96
CA GLU A 209 11.59 33.69 -31.96
C GLU A 209 10.50 32.67 -31.60
N GLY A 210 10.68 31.89 -30.51
CA GLY A 210 9.76 30.82 -30.10
C GLY A 210 9.70 29.63 -31.07
N ARG A 211 10.73 29.47 -31.92
CA ARG A 211 10.80 28.45 -32.97
C ARG A 211 11.66 27.29 -32.51
N TYR A 212 11.08 26.11 -32.35
CA TYR A 212 11.77 24.91 -31.89
C TYR A 212 11.75 23.80 -32.93
N ILE A 213 12.89 23.14 -33.14
CA ILE A 213 13.00 22.00 -34.06
C ILE A 213 12.79 20.71 -33.25
N TYR A 214 11.68 20.03 -33.52
CA TYR A 214 11.31 18.77 -32.88
C TYR A 214 12.08 17.58 -33.48
N VAL A 215 12.47 16.64 -32.62
CA VAL A 215 13.02 15.34 -33.04
C VAL A 215 11.86 14.44 -33.43
N ALA A 216 11.78 14.07 -34.71
CA ALA A 216 10.65 13.32 -35.27
C ALA A 216 10.40 12.00 -34.53
N ASP A 217 9.14 11.77 -34.12
CA ASP A 217 8.69 10.60 -33.36
C ASP A 217 9.46 10.30 -32.05
N VAL A 218 10.24 11.22 -31.49
CA VAL A 218 10.97 11.02 -30.22
C VAL A 218 10.33 11.80 -29.07
N PHE A 219 9.97 11.07 -28.02
CA PHE A 219 9.24 11.59 -26.86
C PHE A 219 9.87 11.11 -25.55
N VAL A 220 9.78 11.92 -24.51
CA VAL A 220 9.87 11.43 -23.12
C VAL A 220 8.48 10.99 -22.69
N ILE A 221 8.38 9.78 -22.14
CA ILE A 221 7.12 9.18 -21.71
C ILE A 221 7.00 9.39 -20.19
N GLU A 222 5.97 10.09 -19.75
CA GLU A 222 5.68 10.29 -18.33
C GLU A 222 4.44 9.52 -17.93
N ILE A 223 4.59 8.64 -16.94
CA ILE A 223 3.50 7.87 -16.36
C ILE A 223 3.38 8.31 -14.91
N SER A 224 2.45 9.24 -14.69
CA SER A 224 2.17 9.84 -13.39
C SER A 224 1.15 8.96 -12.65
N VAL A 225 1.40 8.65 -11.39
CA VAL A 225 0.55 7.79 -10.55
C VAL A 225 0.31 8.52 -9.22
N LYS A 226 -0.95 8.71 -8.85
CA LYS A 226 -1.36 9.27 -7.55
C LYS A 226 -1.12 8.26 -6.44
N ALA A 227 -1.01 8.76 -5.20
CA ALA A 227 -1.24 7.93 -4.02
C ALA A 227 -2.61 7.23 -4.13
N GLY A 228 -2.68 5.98 -3.71
CA GLY A 228 -3.91 5.21 -3.66
C GLY A 228 -4.84 5.66 -2.54
N VAL A 229 -5.98 4.98 -2.39
CA VAL A 229 -6.96 5.29 -1.33
C VAL A 229 -6.31 5.09 0.05
N LYS A 230 -6.52 6.05 0.97
CA LYS A 230 -5.99 5.97 2.34
C LYS A 230 -6.55 4.75 3.07
N GLY A 231 -5.66 3.99 3.71
CA GLY A 231 -5.99 2.71 4.34
C GLY A 231 -5.74 1.49 3.44
N GLU A 232 -5.86 1.64 2.11
CA GLU A 232 -5.71 0.54 1.17
C GLU A 232 -4.23 0.21 0.87
N LEU A 233 -4.03 -1.04 0.45
CA LEU A 233 -2.75 -1.57 -0.01
C LEU A 233 -2.95 -2.29 -1.35
N TYR A 234 -2.25 -1.83 -2.37
CA TYR A 234 -2.35 -2.27 -3.75
C TYR A 234 -1.27 -3.30 -4.08
N GLU A 235 -1.70 -4.52 -4.39
CA GLU A 235 -0.86 -5.58 -4.97
C GLU A 235 -1.01 -5.65 -6.49
N THR A 236 0.04 -6.14 -7.14
CA THR A 236 0.03 -6.50 -8.55
C THR A 236 -0.67 -7.85 -8.76
N ARG A 237 -0.99 -8.20 -10.02
CA ARG A 237 -1.51 -9.53 -10.40
C ARG A 237 -0.72 -10.73 -9.87
N LYS A 238 0.57 -10.55 -9.53
CA LYS A 238 1.46 -11.59 -9.01
C LYS A 238 1.40 -11.70 -7.47
N ASN A 239 0.43 -11.04 -6.81
CA ASN A 239 0.36 -10.85 -5.36
C ASN A 239 1.62 -10.22 -4.76
N GLN A 240 2.27 -9.34 -5.54
CA GLN A 240 3.46 -8.62 -5.11
C GLN A 240 3.07 -7.20 -4.70
N VAL A 241 3.45 -6.81 -3.49
CA VAL A 241 3.35 -5.46 -2.95
C VAL A 241 4.72 -4.80 -3.00
N PHE A 242 4.77 -3.57 -3.49
CA PHE A 242 5.96 -2.71 -3.47
C PHE A 242 5.64 -1.40 -2.75
N ILE A 243 6.67 -0.77 -2.16
CA ILE A 243 6.61 0.60 -1.63
C ILE A 243 7.82 1.40 -2.11
N ARG A 244 7.64 2.71 -2.31
CA ARG A 244 8.73 3.64 -2.61
C ARG A 244 9.27 4.24 -1.32
N ARG A 245 10.56 4.06 -1.06
CA ARG A 245 11.33 4.77 -0.03
C ARG A 245 12.13 5.90 -0.67
N GLU A 246 12.78 6.69 0.17
CA GLU A 246 13.43 7.95 -0.17
C GLU A 246 14.35 7.90 -1.42
N SER A 247 15.05 6.77 -1.61
CA SER A 247 15.99 6.51 -2.71
C SER A 247 15.74 5.22 -3.50
N SER A 248 14.77 4.37 -3.13
CA SER A 248 14.58 3.06 -3.77
C SER A 248 13.18 2.50 -3.63
N VAL A 249 12.76 1.67 -4.59
CA VAL A 249 11.58 0.81 -4.44
C VAL A 249 11.95 -0.43 -3.64
N GLN A 250 11.27 -0.65 -2.52
CA GLN A 250 11.36 -1.88 -1.75
C GLN A 250 10.24 -2.85 -2.18
N GLY A 251 10.63 -4.06 -2.55
CA GLY A 251 9.72 -5.19 -2.71
C GLY A 251 10.26 -6.25 -3.69
N PRO A 252 9.53 -7.38 -3.89
CA PRO A 252 8.25 -7.70 -3.26
C PRO A 252 8.35 -7.79 -1.73
N LEU A 253 7.39 -7.20 -1.02
CA LEU A 253 7.39 -7.22 0.44
C LEU A 253 6.98 -8.58 1.00
N ASN A 254 7.57 -8.96 2.13
CA ASN A 254 7.18 -10.18 2.84
C ASN A 254 5.95 -9.98 3.74
N PRO A 255 5.28 -11.06 4.21
CA PRO A 255 4.05 -10.93 5.00
C PRO A 255 4.18 -10.14 6.31
N LEU A 256 5.36 -10.12 6.95
CA LEU A 256 5.60 -9.32 8.15
C LEU A 256 5.67 -7.82 7.82
N GLN A 257 6.39 -7.47 6.76
CA GLN A 257 6.47 -6.09 6.26
C GLN A 257 5.10 -5.57 5.81
N ILE A 258 4.31 -6.42 5.11
CA ILE A 258 2.93 -6.10 4.72
C ILE A 258 2.07 -5.83 5.95
N LYS A 259 2.11 -6.70 6.97
CA LYS A 259 1.38 -6.53 8.24
C LYS A 259 1.70 -5.19 8.90
N ASP A 260 2.98 -4.83 9.01
CA ASP A 260 3.39 -3.58 9.66
C ASP A 260 2.88 -2.35 8.91
N ILE A 261 2.89 -2.38 7.57
CA ILE A 261 2.35 -1.30 6.71
C ILE A 261 0.82 -1.19 6.84
N VAL A 262 0.09 -2.31 6.85
CA VAL A 262 -1.37 -2.32 7.03
C VAL A 262 -1.74 -1.73 8.40
N ILE A 263 -1.02 -2.10 9.47
CA ILE A 263 -1.21 -1.51 10.80
C ILE A 263 -0.93 0.00 10.80
N SER A 264 0.11 0.44 10.10
CA SER A 264 0.45 1.87 9.98
C SER A 264 -0.64 2.66 9.24
N LYS A 265 -1.06 2.21 8.06
CA LYS A 265 -2.14 2.82 7.26
C LYS A 265 -3.47 2.85 8.03
N TYR A 266 -3.80 1.79 8.76
CA TYR A 266 -5.03 1.74 9.56
C TYR A 266 -5.01 2.73 10.73
N ARG A 267 -3.85 2.93 11.39
CA ARG A 267 -3.67 3.97 12.41
C ARG A 267 -3.86 5.36 11.83
N GLU A 268 -3.29 5.65 10.67
CA GLU A 268 -3.47 6.94 9.98
C GLU A 268 -4.95 7.25 9.73
N VAL A 269 -5.71 6.28 9.20
CA VAL A 269 -7.15 6.43 8.95
C VAL A 269 -7.94 6.66 10.25
N ILE A 270 -7.56 6.03 11.37
CA ILE A 270 -8.19 6.29 12.68
C ILE A 270 -7.92 7.73 13.14
N GLU A 271 -6.68 8.21 13.05
CA GLU A 271 -6.35 9.58 13.50
C GLU A 271 -7.01 10.64 12.62
N LEU A 272 -7.09 10.43 11.30
CA LEU A 272 -7.82 11.32 10.39
C LEU A 272 -9.30 11.45 10.80
N ARG A 273 -9.98 10.32 11.04
CA ARG A 273 -11.39 10.31 11.50
C ARG A 273 -11.58 11.00 12.85
N ARG A 274 -10.59 10.90 13.76
CA ARG A 274 -10.60 11.62 15.05
C ARG A 274 -10.46 13.13 14.85
N MET A 275 -9.56 13.56 13.95
CA MET A 275 -9.38 14.97 13.62
C MET A 275 -10.63 15.57 12.95
N GLU A 276 -11.23 14.86 11.99
CA GLU A 276 -12.49 15.23 11.33
C GLU A 276 -13.64 15.39 12.35
N ALA A 277 -13.79 14.42 13.27
CA ALA A 277 -14.81 14.48 14.32
C ALA A 277 -14.57 15.61 15.34
N ALA A 278 -13.32 15.93 15.67
CA ALA A 278 -12.97 17.06 16.52
C ALA A 278 -13.24 18.40 15.82
N PHE A 279 -12.93 18.51 14.52
CA PHE A 279 -13.19 19.69 13.71
C PHE A 279 -14.70 19.95 13.58
N ALA A 280 -15.50 18.91 13.29
CA ALA A 280 -16.96 19.01 13.20
C ALA A 280 -17.60 19.51 14.52
N LYS A 281 -17.14 19.01 15.67
CA LYS A 281 -17.60 19.48 17.00
C LYS A 281 -17.27 20.95 17.25
N ASN A 282 -16.14 21.45 16.74
CA ASN A 282 -15.73 22.84 16.87
C ASN A 282 -16.45 23.77 15.88
N GLN A 283 -17.21 23.24 14.92
CA GLN A 283 -18.00 24.00 13.94
C GLN A 283 -19.51 24.02 14.23
N GLU A 284 -20.01 23.38 15.30
CA GLU A 284 -21.41 23.56 15.70
C GLU A 284 -21.68 25.03 16.09
N PRO A 285 -22.61 25.73 15.42
CA PRO A 285 -22.81 27.16 15.64
C PRO A 285 -23.47 27.43 16.99
N THR A 286 -23.01 28.51 17.65
CA THR A 286 -23.47 29.06 18.94
C THR A 286 -24.91 29.63 18.90
N SER A 287 -25.71 29.26 17.91
CA SER A 287 -27.04 29.80 17.63
C SER A 287 -28.10 29.47 18.69
N LYS A 288 -27.85 28.50 19.57
CA LYS A 288 -28.78 28.12 20.65
C LYS A 288 -28.71 28.97 21.92
N GLN A 289 -27.72 29.86 22.09
CA GLN A 289 -27.64 30.75 23.27
C GLN A 289 -28.33 32.12 23.08
N ASN A 290 -28.37 32.67 21.87
CA ASN A 290 -28.89 34.04 21.67
C ASN A 290 -30.43 34.15 21.68
N PHE A 291 -31.16 33.05 21.57
CA PHE A 291 -32.64 33.08 21.55
C PHE A 291 -33.31 33.23 22.94
N ARG A 292 -32.54 33.24 24.04
CA ARG A 292 -33.08 33.38 25.41
C ARG A 292 -32.97 34.78 26.03
N GLN A 293 -32.21 35.71 25.44
CA GLN A 293 -32.01 37.04 26.04
C GLN A 293 -33.02 38.11 25.58
N ASN A 294 -33.66 37.96 24.41
CA ASN A 294 -34.57 38.98 23.85
C ASN A 294 -36.06 38.83 24.25
N ARG A 295 -36.37 38.45 25.50
CA ARG A 295 -37.76 38.44 26.02
C ARG A 295 -38.05 39.34 27.21
N ASN A 296 -37.04 40.01 27.77
CA ASN A 296 -37.21 40.91 28.92
C ASN A 296 -36.88 42.37 28.56
N VAL A 297 -37.69 42.99 27.70
CA VAL A 297 -37.82 44.45 27.65
C VAL A 297 -39.31 44.78 27.75
N ILE A 298 -39.76 45.01 28.98
CA ILE A 298 -41.09 45.58 29.25
C ILE A 298 -40.98 47.07 28.94
N VAL A 299 -41.74 47.55 27.96
CA VAL A 299 -41.86 49.00 27.70
C VAL A 299 -43.01 49.53 28.56
N VAL A 300 -42.70 50.51 29.41
CA VAL A 300 -43.67 51.22 30.24
C VAL A 300 -43.64 52.71 29.89
N SER A 301 -44.71 53.18 29.24
CA SER A 301 -45.19 54.58 29.27
C SER A 301 -44.23 55.68 28.72
N PRO A 302 -44.64 56.98 28.61
CA PRO A 302 -45.87 57.64 29.07
C PRO A 302 -47.17 57.06 28.50
#